data_AF-A0A354Z6D7-F1
#
_entry.id   AF-A0A354Z6D7-F1
#
_cell.length_a   1.000
_cell.length_b   1.000
_cell.length_c   1.000
_cell.angle_alpha   90.00
_cell.angle_beta   90.00
_cell.angle_gamma   90.00
#
_symmetry.space_group_name_H-M   'P 1'
#
loop_
_entity.id
_entity.type
_entity.pdbx_description
1 polymer ?
#
loop_
_entity_poly.entity_id
_entity_poly.type
_entity_poly.pdbx_seq_one_letter_code
_entity_poly.pdbx_strand_id
1 'polypeptide(L)'
;GCFVGPGVPFADATLGRLLSDSSQVPEVFPALVPGSQVPLQVRLAGSVEEGFDPVSGVRTSRAETAFVYDAWGNVSQTAVDTYSGTATTPTASVTTANTYFNDGVKWRLGRLTASTVTHSRPGQPSIVRATAFAYDLSGPATGLLTREQVQPGGGVETDLRTFYVLDAFGNRLRTHTCSAQLSETDCTSQSI
;
A
#
# COMPACT_ATOMS: atom_id res chain seq x y z
N GLY A 1 -34.31 25.83 21.16
CA GLY A 1 -35.20 24.99 20.34
C GLY A 1 -34.64 24.98 18.93
N CYS A 2 -34.33 23.79 18.39
CA CYS A 2 -33.55 23.63 17.15
C CYS A 2 -34.41 23.36 15.90
N PHE A 3 -35.59 23.98 15.76
CA PHE A 3 -36.33 23.93 14.50
C PHE A 3 -36.99 25.27 14.23
N VAL A 4 -36.76 25.79 13.02
CA VAL A 4 -37.31 27.04 12.52
C VAL A 4 -38.66 26.74 11.85
N GLY A 5 -39.64 27.63 12.01
CA GLY A 5 -40.98 27.45 11.46
C GLY A 5 -41.01 27.53 9.91
N PRO A 6 -42.05 26.95 9.28
CA PRO A 6 -42.21 26.98 7.83
C PRO A 6 -42.35 28.43 7.30
N GLY A 7 -41.67 28.73 6.19
CA GLY A 7 -41.67 30.06 5.56
C GLY A 7 -40.51 30.97 5.95
N VAL A 8 -39.63 30.52 6.86
CA VAL A 8 -38.35 31.20 7.09
C VAL A 8 -37.37 30.75 6.01
N PRO A 9 -36.87 31.63 5.13
CA PRO A 9 -35.83 31.25 4.20
C PRO A 9 -34.64 30.73 5.01
N PHE A 10 -34.15 29.54 4.69
CA PHE A 10 -32.81 29.15 5.14
C PHE A 10 -31.90 30.31 4.74
N ALA A 11 -31.07 30.79 5.66
CA ALA A 11 -30.03 31.72 5.27
C ALA A 11 -29.16 30.98 4.24
N ASP A 12 -29.41 31.21 2.96
CA ASP A 12 -28.48 30.84 1.90
C ASP A 12 -27.31 31.82 2.01
N ALA A 13 -26.52 31.63 3.06
CA ALA A 13 -25.41 32.50 3.40
C ALA A 13 -24.18 32.16 2.56
N THR A 14 -24.26 31.23 1.60
CA THR A 14 -23.09 30.75 0.90
C THR A 14 -23.43 30.23 -0.50
N LEU A 15 -22.99 30.99 -1.51
CA LEU A 15 -22.45 30.43 -2.75
C LEU A 15 -21.73 29.10 -2.43
N GLY A 16 -21.97 28.05 -3.23
CA GLY A 16 -21.52 26.68 -2.94
C GLY A 16 -20.12 26.61 -2.33
N ARG A 17 -20.01 25.99 -1.14
CA ARG A 17 -18.73 25.85 -0.43
C ARG A 17 -18.04 24.55 -0.78
N LEU A 18 -16.72 24.61 -0.85
CA LEU A 18 -15.86 23.44 -1.01
C LEU A 18 -15.96 22.58 0.26
N LEU A 19 -16.29 21.31 0.10
CA LEU A 19 -16.37 20.32 1.19
C LEU A 19 -15.24 19.30 1.12
N SER A 20 -14.76 19.05 -0.09
CA SER A 20 -13.69 18.12 -0.39
C SER A 20 -12.99 18.58 -1.65
N ASP A 21 -11.66 18.46 -1.65
CA ASP A 21 -10.82 18.63 -2.82
C ASP A 21 -9.87 17.45 -2.95
N SER A 22 -9.66 17.00 -4.18
CA SER A 22 -8.77 15.90 -4.52
C SER A 22 -7.95 16.31 -5.73
N SER A 23 -6.64 16.42 -5.53
CA SER A 23 -5.69 16.74 -6.58
C SER A 23 -4.72 15.58 -6.78
N GLN A 24 -4.32 15.39 -8.03
CA GLN A 24 -3.42 14.32 -8.46
C GLN A 24 -2.20 14.94 -9.14
N VAL A 25 -1.02 14.39 -8.84
CA VAL A 25 0.25 14.80 -9.43
C VAL A 25 0.70 13.69 -10.38
N PRO A 26 0.38 13.78 -11.69
CA PRO A 26 0.83 12.80 -12.67
C PRO A 26 2.31 13.01 -13.00
N GLU A 27 2.98 11.93 -13.40
CA GLU A 27 4.30 11.95 -14.01
C GLU A 27 4.35 11.06 -15.26
N VAL A 28 5.33 11.30 -16.13
CA VAL A 28 5.56 10.52 -17.36
C VAL A 28 6.89 9.79 -17.25
N PHE A 29 6.91 8.52 -17.64
CA PHE A 29 8.12 7.70 -17.70
C PHE A 29 8.27 6.98 -19.06
N PRO A 30 9.48 6.90 -19.64
CA PRO A 30 10.64 7.73 -19.31
C PRO A 30 10.31 9.22 -19.55
N ALA A 31 11.17 10.13 -19.06
CA ALA A 31 10.97 11.56 -19.30
C ALA A 31 10.87 11.85 -20.80
N LEU A 32 9.97 12.76 -21.20
CA LEU A 32 9.77 13.12 -22.59
C LEU A 32 11.06 13.72 -23.17
N VAL A 33 11.57 13.13 -24.25
CA VAL A 33 12.70 13.65 -25.01
C VAL A 33 12.20 14.07 -26.40
N PRO A 34 12.25 15.37 -26.76
CA PRO A 34 11.84 15.83 -28.08
C PRO A 34 12.58 15.10 -29.20
N GLY A 35 11.84 14.68 -30.24
CA GLY A 35 12.38 13.94 -31.38
C GLY A 35 12.63 12.45 -31.13
N SER A 36 12.33 11.93 -29.93
CA SER A 36 12.40 10.50 -29.62
C SER A 36 11.03 9.85 -29.73
N GLN A 37 10.96 8.70 -30.42
CA GLN A 37 9.76 7.86 -30.47
C GLN A 37 9.97 6.64 -29.56
N VAL A 38 9.63 6.79 -28.28
CA VAL A 38 9.63 5.70 -27.29
C VAL A 38 8.26 5.57 -26.66
N PRO A 39 7.85 4.36 -26.22
CA PRO A 39 6.64 4.20 -25.42
C PRO A 39 6.75 5.03 -24.13
N LEU A 40 5.73 5.85 -23.87
CA LEU A 40 5.60 6.63 -22.65
C LEU A 40 4.44 6.06 -21.82
N GLN A 41 4.63 5.98 -20.52
CA GLN A 41 3.58 5.67 -19.56
C GLN A 41 3.31 6.89 -18.67
N VAL A 42 2.03 7.16 -18.43
CA VAL A 42 1.59 8.12 -17.41
C VAL A 42 1.31 7.34 -16.14
N ARG A 43 1.84 7.82 -15.02
CA ARG A 43 1.59 7.23 -13.69
C ARG A 43 1.43 8.33 -12.65
N LEU A 44 1.02 7.97 -11.46
CA LEU A 44 0.71 8.91 -10.39
C LEU A 44 1.95 9.08 -9.50
N ALA A 45 2.55 10.27 -9.46
CA ALA A 45 3.63 10.57 -8.52
C ALA A 45 3.09 10.83 -7.11
N GLY A 46 1.87 11.35 -7.00
CA GLY A 46 1.21 11.57 -5.72
C GLY A 46 -0.21 12.11 -5.83
N SER A 47 -0.85 12.29 -4.68
CA SER A 47 -2.16 12.93 -4.55
C SER A 47 -2.26 13.74 -3.26
N VAL A 48 -3.16 14.73 -3.25
CA VAL A 48 -3.52 15.48 -2.05
C VAL A 48 -5.04 15.48 -1.94
N GLU A 49 -5.53 14.98 -0.82
CA GLU A 49 -6.93 14.95 -0.45
C GLU A 49 -7.14 15.94 0.71
N GLU A 50 -8.11 16.85 0.59
CA GLU A 50 -8.46 17.82 1.63
C GLU A 50 -9.95 17.76 1.96
N GLY A 51 -10.27 17.91 3.25
CA GLY A 51 -11.64 18.02 3.75
C GLY A 51 -11.87 19.37 4.42
N PHE A 52 -13.08 19.91 4.30
CA PHE A 52 -13.42 21.24 4.79
C PHE A 52 -14.71 21.23 5.62
N ASP A 53 -14.78 22.11 6.62
CA ASP A 53 -15.96 22.28 7.45
C ASP A 53 -17.11 22.95 6.64
N PRO A 54 -18.33 22.40 6.65
CA PRO A 54 -19.42 22.88 5.81
C PRO A 54 -19.92 24.28 6.17
N VAL A 55 -19.67 24.76 7.39
CA VAL A 55 -20.20 26.04 7.90
C VAL A 55 -19.17 27.16 7.83
N SER A 56 -17.92 26.86 8.15
CA SER A 56 -16.79 27.82 8.21
C SER A 56 -15.91 27.78 6.96
N GLY A 57 -15.95 26.69 6.18
CA GLY A 57 -15.08 26.50 5.01
C GLY A 57 -13.61 26.27 5.36
N VAL A 58 -13.28 26.12 6.64
CA VAL A 58 -11.91 25.87 7.10
C VAL A 58 -11.54 24.42 6.85
N ARG A 59 -10.31 24.16 6.40
CA ARG A 59 -9.80 22.80 6.22
C ARG A 59 -9.76 22.05 7.55
N THR A 60 -10.34 20.85 7.58
CA THR A 60 -10.41 19.97 8.75
C THR A 60 -9.45 18.79 8.65
N SER A 61 -9.09 18.37 7.44
CA SER A 61 -8.16 17.28 7.19
C SER A 61 -7.38 17.48 5.90
N ARG A 62 -6.19 16.91 5.85
CA ARG A 62 -5.40 16.77 4.62
C ARG A 62 -4.62 15.47 4.65
N ALA A 63 -4.62 14.74 3.54
CA ALA A 63 -3.78 13.56 3.34
C ALA A 63 -2.97 13.73 2.07
N GLU A 64 -1.65 13.61 2.17
CA GLU A 64 -0.74 13.59 1.03
C GLU A 64 -0.28 12.17 0.80
N THR A 65 -0.33 11.70 -0.45
CA THR A 65 0.24 10.40 -0.84
C THR A 65 1.33 10.62 -1.87
N ALA A 66 2.45 9.93 -1.73
CA ALA A 66 3.55 9.91 -2.70
C ALA A 66 3.88 8.48 -3.10
N PHE A 67 4.23 8.28 -4.37
CA PHE A 67 4.61 6.99 -4.94
C PHE A 67 6.03 7.04 -5.51
N VAL A 68 6.79 5.99 -5.27
CA VAL A 68 8.09 5.75 -5.92
C VAL A 68 8.00 4.42 -6.66
N TYR A 69 8.57 4.40 -7.85
CA TYR A 69 8.53 3.25 -8.75
C TYR A 69 9.93 2.72 -9.05
N ASP A 70 10.06 1.41 -9.24
CA ASP A 70 11.27 0.80 -9.78
C ASP A 70 11.35 0.94 -11.32
N ALA A 71 12.44 0.41 -11.90
CA ALA A 71 12.66 0.43 -13.36
C ALA A 71 11.65 -0.41 -14.16
N TRP A 72 10.93 -1.33 -13.50
CA TRP A 72 9.90 -2.19 -14.09
C TRP A 72 8.49 -1.62 -13.89
N GLY A 73 8.37 -0.44 -13.27
CA GLY A 73 7.09 0.22 -13.00
C GLY A 73 6.35 -0.28 -11.76
N ASN A 74 6.98 -1.11 -10.92
CA ASN A 74 6.38 -1.55 -9.66
C ASN A 74 6.51 -0.43 -8.61
N VAL A 75 5.49 -0.25 -7.77
CA VAL A 75 5.49 0.75 -6.68
C VAL A 75 6.41 0.27 -5.55
N SER A 76 7.67 0.69 -5.56
CA SER A 76 8.66 0.34 -4.54
C SER A 76 8.43 1.06 -3.22
N GLN A 77 7.74 2.19 -3.23
CA GLN A 77 7.35 2.89 -2.01
C GLN A 77 6.01 3.63 -2.18
N THR A 78 5.22 3.63 -1.11
CA THR A 78 4.10 4.55 -0.92
C THR A 78 4.26 5.23 0.43
N ALA A 79 4.16 6.55 0.47
CA ALA A 79 4.15 7.32 1.71
C ALA A 79 2.84 8.08 1.82
N VAL A 80 2.18 8.00 2.97
CA VAL A 80 0.95 8.74 3.28
C VAL A 80 1.19 9.59 4.51
N ASP A 81 1.09 10.90 4.37
CA ASP A 81 1.18 11.88 5.44
C ASP A 81 -0.20 12.44 5.75
N THR A 82 -0.61 12.36 7.01
CA THR A 82 -1.92 12.82 7.48
C THR A 82 -1.79 14.04 8.38
N TYR A 83 -2.48 15.11 8.01
CA TYR A 83 -2.50 16.39 8.71
C TYR A 83 -3.88 16.63 9.32
N SER A 84 -3.90 17.24 10.50
CA SER A 84 -5.13 17.69 11.16
C SER A 84 -5.34 19.18 10.91
N GLY A 85 -6.54 19.55 10.48
CA GLY A 85 -6.92 20.93 10.23
C GLY A 85 -5.94 21.67 9.32
N THR A 86 -5.48 22.84 9.78
CA THR A 86 -4.53 23.70 9.07
C THR A 86 -3.05 23.41 9.39
N ALA A 87 -2.75 22.30 10.06
CA ALA A 87 -1.37 21.96 10.42
C ALA A 87 -0.47 21.81 9.19
N THR A 88 0.80 22.22 9.33
CA THR A 88 1.84 22.11 8.30
C THR A 88 2.77 20.92 8.54
N THR A 89 2.69 20.28 9.70
CA THR A 89 3.42 19.05 10.03
C THR A 89 2.44 17.87 10.12
N PRO A 90 2.85 16.68 9.64
CA PRO A 90 1.98 15.51 9.69
C PRO A 90 1.80 15.05 11.15
N THR A 91 0.56 14.69 11.47
CA THR A 91 0.17 14.07 12.76
C THR A 91 0.40 12.56 12.77
N ALA A 92 0.45 11.95 11.58
CA ALA A 92 0.81 10.56 11.37
C ALA A 92 1.37 10.39 9.96
N SER A 93 2.34 9.50 9.82
CA SER A 93 2.91 9.09 8.55
C SER A 93 2.88 7.57 8.45
N VAL A 94 2.52 7.05 7.28
CA VAL A 94 2.58 5.62 6.97
C VAL A 94 3.41 5.44 5.71
N THR A 95 4.53 4.74 5.84
CA THR A 95 5.40 4.41 4.70
C THR A 95 5.38 2.91 4.46
N THR A 96 4.96 2.51 3.27
CA THR A 96 5.03 1.13 2.78
C THR A 96 6.19 1.04 1.80
N ALA A 97 7.17 0.19 2.10
CA ALA A 97 8.28 -0.13 1.21
C ALA A 97 8.09 -1.55 0.68
N ASN A 98 8.14 -1.72 -0.65
CA ASN A 98 7.90 -2.97 -1.34
C ASN A 98 9.15 -3.39 -2.12
N THR A 99 9.51 -4.67 -2.02
CA THR A 99 10.56 -5.28 -2.81
C THR A 99 9.93 -6.25 -3.79
N TYR A 100 10.28 -6.11 -5.07
CA TYR A 100 9.80 -6.99 -6.13
C TYR A 100 10.94 -7.79 -6.73
N PHE A 101 10.63 -9.01 -7.15
CA PHE A 101 11.47 -9.80 -8.04
C PHE A 101 10.93 -9.72 -9.47
N ASN A 102 11.83 -9.46 -10.41
CA ASN A 102 11.54 -9.34 -11.83
C ASN A 102 12.49 -10.27 -12.61
N ASP A 103 11.96 -11.34 -13.20
CA ASP A 103 12.68 -12.22 -14.12
C ASP A 103 12.21 -11.96 -15.55
N GLY A 104 13.00 -11.18 -16.29
CA GLY A 104 12.73 -10.87 -17.68
C GLY A 104 12.91 -12.05 -18.65
N VAL A 105 13.67 -13.09 -18.26
CA VAL A 105 13.94 -14.27 -19.11
C VAL A 105 12.73 -15.21 -19.08
N LYS A 106 12.21 -15.50 -17.88
CA LYS A 106 11.03 -16.37 -17.69
C LYS A 106 9.70 -15.59 -17.69
N TRP A 107 9.76 -14.27 -17.87
CA TRP A 107 8.61 -13.37 -17.85
C TRP A 107 7.80 -13.49 -16.54
N ARG A 108 8.50 -13.37 -15.41
CA ARG A 108 7.92 -13.33 -14.06
C ARG A 108 8.24 -11.96 -13.46
N LEU A 109 7.45 -10.97 -13.85
CA LEU A 109 7.61 -9.57 -13.42
C LEU A 109 6.69 -9.25 -12.25
N GLY A 110 7.08 -8.27 -11.43
CA GLY A 110 6.24 -7.68 -10.39
C GLY A 110 5.84 -8.63 -9.26
N ARG A 111 6.67 -9.64 -8.96
CA ARG A 111 6.41 -10.53 -7.81
C ARG A 111 6.89 -9.88 -6.53
N LEU A 112 5.96 -9.40 -5.70
CA LEU A 112 6.26 -8.80 -4.40
C LEU A 112 6.90 -9.86 -3.49
N THR A 113 8.17 -9.70 -3.10
CA THR A 113 8.87 -10.65 -2.23
C THR A 113 8.94 -10.18 -0.77
N ALA A 114 8.83 -8.87 -0.54
CA ALA A 114 8.76 -8.29 0.80
C ALA A 114 7.94 -7.00 0.80
N SER A 115 7.23 -6.74 1.89
CA SER A 115 6.59 -5.45 2.15
C SER A 115 6.77 -5.06 3.61
N THR A 116 7.22 -3.83 3.84
CA THR A 116 7.45 -3.26 5.17
C THR A 116 6.62 -2.00 5.33
N VAL A 117 5.70 -2.00 6.29
CA VAL A 117 4.87 -0.85 6.65
C VAL A 117 5.40 -0.23 7.93
N THR A 118 5.75 1.04 7.89
CA THR A 118 6.21 1.83 9.03
C THR A 118 5.18 2.90 9.37
N HIS A 119 4.61 2.81 10.57
CA HIS A 119 3.75 3.84 11.13
C HIS A 119 4.58 4.76 12.04
N SER A 120 4.55 6.06 11.79
CA SER A 120 5.23 7.08 12.58
C SER A 120 4.25 8.14 13.07
N ARG A 121 4.49 8.64 14.29
CA ARG A 121 3.78 9.78 14.88
C ARG A 121 4.79 10.67 15.59
N PRO A 122 4.65 12.00 15.54
CA PRO A 122 5.56 12.91 16.25
C PRO A 122 5.67 12.57 17.74
N GLY A 123 6.91 12.46 18.23
CA GLY A 123 7.19 12.15 19.64
C GLY A 123 6.93 10.71 20.09
N GLN A 124 6.62 9.79 19.16
CA GLN A 124 6.41 8.36 19.47
C GLN A 124 7.39 7.49 18.68
N PRO A 125 7.83 6.35 19.23
CA PRO A 125 8.56 5.35 18.46
C PRO A 125 7.73 4.86 17.27
N SER A 126 8.39 4.60 16.14
CA SER A 126 7.72 4.02 14.97
C SER A 126 7.37 2.55 15.20
N ILE A 127 6.24 2.12 14.63
CA ILE A 127 5.81 0.72 14.63
C ILE A 127 6.00 0.17 13.22
N VAL A 128 6.77 -0.91 13.11
CA VAL A 128 7.10 -1.55 11.83
C VAL A 128 6.41 -2.90 11.73
N ARG A 129 5.80 -3.17 10.58
CA ARG A 129 5.25 -4.48 10.23
C ARG A 129 5.85 -4.95 8.92
N ALA A 130 6.51 -6.10 8.95
CA ALA A 130 7.09 -6.70 7.76
C ALA A 130 6.31 -7.95 7.33
N THR A 131 6.31 -8.20 6.03
CA THR A 131 5.79 -9.42 5.42
C THR A 131 6.74 -9.87 4.31
N ALA A 132 6.79 -11.16 4.05
CA ALA A 132 7.57 -11.76 2.97
C ALA A 132 6.76 -12.81 2.23
N PHE A 133 7.07 -13.00 0.95
CA PHE A 133 6.38 -13.90 0.05
C PHE A 133 7.41 -14.73 -0.72
N ALA A 134 7.12 -16.02 -0.91
CA ALA A 134 7.92 -16.90 -1.74
C ALA A 134 7.07 -17.48 -2.87
N TYR A 135 7.71 -17.66 -4.02
CA TYR A 135 7.09 -18.16 -5.22
C TYR A 135 7.90 -19.33 -5.79
N ASP A 136 7.23 -20.22 -6.51
CA ASP A 136 7.88 -21.25 -7.30
C ASP A 136 8.56 -20.64 -8.54
N LEU A 137 9.84 -20.30 -8.39
CA LEU A 137 10.68 -19.67 -9.43
C LEU A 137 11.82 -20.58 -9.92
N SER A 138 11.99 -21.75 -9.29
CA SER A 138 12.93 -22.78 -9.70
C SER A 138 12.24 -23.80 -10.62
N GLY A 139 13.02 -24.63 -11.33
CA GLY A 139 12.46 -25.63 -12.25
C GLY A 139 11.52 -25.02 -13.30
N PRO A 140 10.26 -25.51 -13.43
CA PRO A 140 9.26 -24.95 -14.33
C PRO A 140 8.95 -23.46 -14.09
N ALA A 141 9.33 -22.92 -12.92
CA ALA A 141 9.18 -21.51 -12.55
C ALA A 141 7.76 -21.00 -12.82
N THR A 142 6.78 -21.73 -12.27
CA THR A 142 5.35 -21.44 -12.49
C THR A 142 4.98 -20.03 -12.00
N GLY A 143 5.75 -19.49 -11.05
CA GLY A 143 5.51 -18.20 -10.42
C GLY A 143 4.33 -18.23 -9.44
N LEU A 144 3.89 -19.42 -9.04
CA LEU A 144 2.84 -19.64 -8.06
C LEU A 144 3.32 -19.28 -6.65
N LEU A 145 2.45 -18.68 -5.84
CA LEU A 145 2.75 -18.34 -4.44
C LEU A 145 2.80 -19.60 -3.58
N THR A 146 3.95 -19.89 -3.00
CA THR A 146 4.19 -21.09 -2.18
C THR A 146 4.23 -20.77 -0.69
N ARG A 147 4.57 -19.54 -0.32
CA ARG A 147 4.63 -19.12 1.09
C ARG A 147 4.29 -17.65 1.28
N GLU A 148 3.59 -17.37 2.36
CA GLU A 148 3.45 -16.06 2.98
C GLU A 148 4.08 -16.09 4.38
N GLN A 149 4.68 -14.99 4.80
CA GLN A 149 5.30 -14.86 6.11
C GLN A 149 5.02 -13.49 6.69
N VAL A 150 4.53 -13.46 7.91
CA VAL A 150 4.28 -12.26 8.71
C VAL A 150 5.42 -12.10 9.70
N GLN A 151 5.93 -10.88 9.84
CA GLN A 151 7.06 -10.50 10.70
C GLN A 151 8.29 -11.43 10.57
N PRO A 152 8.84 -11.58 9.34
CA PRO A 152 10.04 -12.40 9.13
C PRO A 152 11.19 -11.93 10.02
N GLY A 153 11.82 -12.87 10.75
CA GLY A 153 12.93 -12.58 11.66
C GLY A 153 12.50 -11.95 13.00
N GLY A 154 11.19 -11.86 13.24
CA GLY A 154 10.63 -11.53 14.55
C GLY A 154 10.81 -12.67 15.56
N GLY A 155 10.26 -12.47 16.76
CA GLY A 155 10.20 -13.53 17.77
C GLY A 155 9.30 -14.68 17.32
N VAL A 156 9.46 -15.84 17.95
CA VAL A 156 8.67 -17.06 17.66
C VAL A 156 7.16 -16.85 17.71
N GLU A 157 6.69 -15.92 18.56
CA GLU A 157 5.27 -15.59 18.73
C GLU A 157 4.74 -14.62 17.65
N THR A 158 5.62 -13.97 16.91
CA THR A 158 5.25 -12.93 15.93
C THR A 158 5.53 -13.36 14.49
N ASP A 159 6.54 -14.21 14.28
CA ASP A 159 6.87 -14.76 12.97
C ASP A 159 5.93 -15.93 12.63
N LEU A 160 4.96 -15.66 11.76
CA LEU A 160 3.95 -16.61 11.31
C LEU A 160 4.14 -16.91 9.84
N ARG A 161 4.27 -18.19 9.48
CA ARG A 161 4.47 -18.64 8.10
C ARG A 161 3.27 -19.47 7.66
N THR A 162 2.75 -19.16 6.48
CA THR A 162 1.70 -19.90 5.82
C THR A 162 2.25 -20.50 4.53
N PHE A 163 2.16 -21.82 4.39
CA PHE A 163 2.66 -22.59 3.26
C PHE A 163 1.50 -23.14 2.44
N TYR A 164 1.69 -23.17 1.12
CA TYR A 164 0.71 -23.63 0.16
C TYR A 164 1.24 -24.81 -0.63
N VAL A 165 0.60 -25.97 -0.42
CA VAL A 165 0.89 -27.18 -1.20
C VAL A 165 -0.02 -27.16 -2.42
N LEU A 166 0.59 -27.12 -3.60
CA LEU A 166 -0.11 -27.02 -4.88
C LEU A 166 0.10 -28.29 -5.69
N ASP A 167 -0.88 -28.67 -6.52
CA ASP A 167 -0.67 -29.67 -7.55
C ASP A 167 0.04 -29.08 -8.78
N ALA A 168 0.32 -29.92 -9.78
CA ALA A 168 0.99 -29.53 -11.01
C ALA A 168 0.21 -28.49 -11.86
N PHE A 169 -1.08 -28.30 -11.60
CA PHE A 169 -1.94 -27.35 -12.28
C PHE A 169 -2.15 -26.06 -11.47
N GLY A 170 -1.55 -25.96 -10.27
CA GLY A 170 -1.66 -24.82 -9.38
C GLY A 170 -2.89 -24.84 -8.47
N ASN A 171 -3.64 -25.94 -8.42
CA ASN A 171 -4.72 -26.08 -7.45
C ASN A 171 -4.15 -26.26 -6.05
N ARG A 172 -4.71 -25.55 -5.06
CA ARG A 172 -4.27 -25.65 -3.67
C ARG A 172 -4.81 -26.92 -3.02
N LEU A 173 -3.92 -27.85 -2.73
CA LEU A 173 -4.22 -29.11 -2.05
C LEU A 173 -4.29 -28.94 -0.53
N ARG A 174 -3.37 -28.16 0.04
CA ARG A 174 -3.28 -27.92 1.49
C ARG A 174 -2.76 -26.52 1.82
N THR A 175 -3.13 -26.05 3.00
CA THR A 175 -2.58 -24.84 3.62
C THR A 175 -2.09 -25.20 5.01
N HIS A 176 -0.86 -24.83 5.33
CA HIS A 176 -0.28 -25.03 6.67
C HIS A 176 0.13 -23.69 7.23
N THR A 177 -0.22 -23.40 8.48
CA THR A 177 0.15 -22.15 9.15
C THR A 177 0.85 -22.48 10.45
N CYS A 178 2.09 -22.00 10.61
CA CYS A 178 2.95 -22.35 11.73
C CYS A 178 3.75 -21.15 12.22
N SER A 179 4.02 -21.11 13.52
CA SER A 179 4.99 -20.19 14.12
C SER A 179 6.41 -20.52 13.65
N ALA A 180 7.37 -19.63 13.89
CA ALA A 180 8.78 -19.84 13.54
C ALA A 180 9.46 -21.07 14.19
N GLN A 181 8.83 -21.70 15.20
CA GLN A 181 9.41 -22.83 15.92
C GLN A 181 9.51 -24.12 15.09
N LEU A 182 8.59 -24.33 14.14
CA LEU A 182 8.59 -25.53 13.30
C LEU A 182 9.46 -25.33 12.05
N SER A 183 10.16 -26.35 11.58
CA SER A 183 10.73 -26.25 10.22
C SER A 183 9.60 -26.22 9.17
N GLU A 184 9.91 -25.81 7.94
CA GLU A 184 8.92 -25.91 6.84
C GLU A 184 8.47 -27.35 6.61
N THR A 185 9.41 -28.31 6.67
CA THR A 185 9.12 -29.74 6.54
C THR A 185 8.22 -30.23 7.66
N ASP A 186 8.49 -29.84 8.91
CA ASP A 186 7.65 -30.24 10.04
C ASP A 186 6.26 -29.62 9.91
N CYS A 187 6.18 -28.34 9.56
CA CYS A 187 4.91 -27.63 9.38
C CYS A 187 4.03 -28.26 8.29
N THR A 188 4.63 -28.66 7.17
CA THR A 188 3.91 -29.19 5.99
C THR A 188 3.65 -30.70 6.08
N SER A 189 4.37 -31.42 6.93
CA SER A 189 4.14 -32.85 7.17
C SER A 189 3.05 -33.12 8.21
N GLN A 190 2.73 -32.15 9.08
CA GLN A 190 1.61 -32.27 10.02
C GLN A 190 0.29 -32.31 9.24
N SER A 191 -0.22 -33.53 9.05
CA SER A 191 -1.53 -33.80 8.47
C SER A 191 -2.56 -33.70 9.59
N ILE A 192 -3.60 -32.90 9.40
CA ILE A 192 -4.82 -32.99 10.21
C ILE A 192 -5.63 -34.18 9.71
#